data_AF-A0A9K3NC70-F1
#
_entry.id   AF-A0A9K3NC70-F1
#
_cell.length_a   1.000
_cell.length_b   1.000
_cell.length_c   1.000
_cell.angle_alpha   90.00
_cell.angle_beta   90.00
_cell.angle_gamma   90.00
#
_symmetry.space_group_name_H-M   'P 1'
#
loop_
_entity.id
_entity.type
_entity.pdbx_description
1 polymer ?
#
loop_
_entity_poly.entity_id
_entity_poly.type
_entity_poly.pdbx_seq_one_letter_code
_entity_poly.pdbx_strand_id
1 'polypeptide(L)' 'MSGGTWIMHCHLDVHIGWGLATVFIVEDGPGPMQKLEQPPPDLPVC' A
#
# COMPACT_ATOMS: atom_id res chain seq x y z
N MET A 1 -9.89 -5.16 -3.68
CA MET A 1 -8.50 -4.70 -3.59
C MET A 1 -7.62 -5.93 -3.69
N SER A 2 -6.54 -5.90 -4.46
CA SER A 2 -5.52 -6.95 -4.37
C SER A 2 -4.83 -6.87 -3.00
N GLY A 3 -4.28 -7.99 -2.52
CA GLY A 3 -3.45 -8.03 -1.33
C GLY A 3 -2.34 -6.99 -1.42
N GLY A 4 -2.00 -6.34 -0.29
CA GLY A 4 -0.97 -5.31 -0.24
C GLY A 4 -1.24 -4.19 0.75
N THR A 5 -0.43 -3.15 0.63
CA THR A 5 -0.43 -1.98 1.52
C THR A 5 -0.87 -0.75 0.73
N TRP A 6 -1.95 -0.09 1.16
CA TRP A 6 -2.60 0.99 0.42
C TRP A 6 -2.65 2.26 1.27
N ILE A 7 -2.08 3.36 0.77
CA ILE A 7 -2.16 4.66 1.44
C ILE A 7 -3.50 5.31 1.12
N MET A 8 -4.18 5.77 2.16
CA MET A 8 -5.36 6.63 2.05
C MET A 8 -5.06 7.93 2.76
N HIS A 9 -5.14 9.04 2.05
CA HIS A 9 -4.73 10.33 2.57
C HIS A 9 -5.58 11.47 2.03
N CYS A 10 -5.48 12.63 2.68
CA CYS A 10 -5.99 13.88 2.12
C CYS A 10 -5.17 14.25 0.88
N HIS A 11 -5.82 14.51 -0.26
CA HIS A 11 -5.17 14.89 -1.52
C HIS A 11 -4.59 16.32 -1.54
N LEU A 12 -4.60 17.04 -0.42
CA LEU A 12 -3.82 18.26 -0.28
C LEU A 12 -2.43 17.90 0.24
N ASP A 13 -1.39 18.12 -0.56
CA ASP A 13 -0.03 17.65 -0.29
C ASP A 13 0.52 18.09 1.08
N VAL A 14 0.16 19.29 1.55
CA VAL A 14 0.63 19.76 2.86
C VAL A 14 0.06 18.92 4.01
N HIS A 15 -1.13 18.35 3.82
CA HIS A 15 -1.83 17.58 4.84
C HIS A 15 -1.29 16.16 5.00
N ILE A 16 -0.69 15.55 3.95
CA ILE A 16 -0.09 14.21 4.07
C ILE A 16 1.06 14.22 5.08
N GLY A 17 1.91 15.26 5.05
CA GLY A 17 3.02 15.44 5.98
C GLY A 17 2.60 15.87 7.38
N TRP A 18 1.40 16.43 7.55
CA TRP A 18 0.83 16.77 8.85
C TRP A 18 0.09 15.60 9.52
N GLY A 19 0.01 14.45 8.85
CA GLY A 19 -0.55 13.22 9.41
C GLY A 19 -1.98 12.90 9.00
N LEU A 20 -2.55 13.56 7.98
CA LEU A 20 -3.83 13.16 7.39
C LEU A 20 -3.62 12.05 6.35
N ALA A 21 -2.98 10.97 6.80
CA ALA A 21 -2.72 9.77 6.04
C ALA A 21 -2.91 8.55 6.96
N THR A 22 -3.44 7.48 6.38
CA THR A 22 -3.52 6.17 7.01
C THR A 22 -3.15 5.10 6.00
N VAL A 23 -2.85 3.91 6.48
CA VAL A 23 -2.48 2.77 5.66
C VAL A 23 -3.45 1.63 5.92
N PHE A 24 -3.99 1.08 4.84
CA PHE A 24 -4.75 -0.16 4.86
C PHE A 24 -3.85 -1.32 4.48
N ILE A 25 -3.79 -2.33 5.34
CA ILE A 25 -3.20 -3.62 5.03
C ILE A 25 -4.34 -4.52 4.57
N VAL A 26 -4.28 -4.96 3.33
CA VAL A 26 -5.24 -5.89 2.73
C VAL A 26 -4.55 -7.24 2.60
N GLU A 27 -5.07 -8.24 3.29
CA GLU A 27 -4.54 -9.61 3.21
C GLU A 27 -4.84 -10.25 1.85
N ASP A 28 -4.03 -11.25 1.49
CA ASP A 28 -4.21 -12.02 0.27
C ASP A 28 -5.54 -12.78 0.26
N GLY A 29 -6.25 -12.68 -0.87
CA GLY A 29 -7.44 -13.47 -1.12
C GLY A 29 -7.13 -14.89 -1.63
N PRO A 30 -8.16 -15.76 -1.72
CA PRO A 30 -7.99 -17.15 -2.18
C PRO A 30 -7.67 -17.26 -3.67
N GLY A 31 -8.09 -16.30 -4.49
CA GLY A 31 -7.87 -16.30 -5.94
C GLY A 31 -6.45 -15.85 -6.33
N PRO A 32 -5.88 -16.34 -7.45
CA PRO A 32 -4.55 -15.94 -7.90
C PRO A 32 -4.43 -14.44 -8.17
N MET A 33 -5.51 -13.81 -8.66
CA MET A 33 -5.59 -12.37 -8.93
C MET A 33 -5.80 -11.51 -7.66
N GLN A 34 -5.88 -12.13 -6.49
CA GLN A 34 -6.11 -11.47 -5.21
C GLN A 34 -4.87 -11.54 -4.30
N LYS A 35 -3.75 -12.03 -4.82
CA LYS A 35 -2.47 -12.14 -4.11
C LYS A 35 -1.52 -11.03 -4.51
N LEU A 36 -0.69 -10.60 -3.57
CA LEU A 36 0.43 -9.72 -3.85
C LEU A 36 1.52 -10.47 -4.65
N GLU A 37 2.16 -9.77 -5.58
CA GLU A 37 3.36 -10.26 -6.25
C GLU A 37 4.58 -10.20 -5.35
N GLN A 38 5.62 -10.97 -5.69
CA GLN A 38 6.89 -10.92 -4.97
C GLN A 38 7.57 -9.56 -5.16
N PRO A 39 8.30 -9.05 -4.14
CA PRO A 39 9.00 -7.78 -4.27
C PRO A 39 10.04 -7.85 -5.39
N PRO A 40 10.25 -6.74 -6.13
CA PRO A 40 11.21 -6.71 -7.21
C PRO A 40 12.66 -6.79 -6.66
N PRO A 41 13.62 -7.36 -7.41
CA PRO A 41 15.00 -7.55 -6.94
C PRO A 41 15.75 -6.26 -6.63
N ASP A 42 15.35 -5.14 -7.23
CA ASP A 42 15.95 -3.81 -7.10
C ASP A 42 15.24 -2.92 -6.08
N LEU A 43 14.39 -3.50 -5.22
CA LEU A 43 13.71 -2.78 -4.15
C LEU A 43 14.74 -2.04 -3.24
N PRO A 44 14.62 -0.72 -3.05
CA PRO A 44 15.53 0.04 -2.19
C PRO A 44 15.54 -0.48 -0.75
N VAL A 45 16.71 -0.46 -0.11
CA VAL A 45 16.85 -0.72 1.33
C VAL A 45 16.37 0.48 2.14
N CYS A 46 15.77 0.19 3.30
CA CYS A 46 15.30 1.19 4.27
C CYS A 46 16.44 1.91 4.99
#